data_AF-A0A2A4XBC5-F1
#
_entry.id   AF-A0A2A4XBC5-F1
#
_cell.length_a   1.000
_cell.length_b   1.000
_cell.length_c   1.000
_cell.angle_alpha   90.00
_cell.angle_beta   90.00
_cell.angle_gamma   90.00
#
_symmetry.space_group_name_H-M   'P 1'
#
loop_
_entity.id
_entity.type
_entity.pdbx_description
1 polymer ?
#
loop_
_entity_poly.entity_id
_entity_poly.type
_entity_poly.pdbx_seq_one_letter_code
_entity_poly.pdbx_strand_id
1 'polypeptide(L)'
;MATWQFSANLIPRSWAIENKYSSSLLYTEEGYDTEEAWKENQPKPEFIDILSNMLPPAESWSKDLLCWGNEEEHDIQVGYENKLIEGIHIRLDLNQKLSGIIVKLIKVAKELDCVLFFPELRTVTEASEFELKNALQKSRAAKIVKDPHRFIDELQK
;
A
#
# COMPACT_ATOMS: atom_id res chain seq x y z
N MET A 1 12.40 -2.91 -1.11
CA MET A 1 11.90 -1.53 -0.95
C MET A 1 13.00 -0.66 -0.38
N ALA A 2 13.16 0.56 -0.87
CA ALA A 2 14.15 1.49 -0.33
C ALA A 2 13.77 1.97 1.09
N THR A 3 14.76 2.39 1.89
CA THR A 3 14.53 2.77 3.30
C THR A 3 13.69 4.03 3.47
N TRP A 4 13.60 4.87 2.44
CA TRP A 4 12.79 6.10 2.40
C TRP A 4 11.39 5.90 1.81
N GLN A 5 11.03 4.68 1.41
CA GLN A 5 9.70 4.38 0.90
C GLN A 5 8.79 3.84 2.00
N PHE A 6 7.51 4.20 1.93
CA PHE A 6 6.45 3.70 2.80
C PHE A 6 5.51 2.77 2.03
N SER A 7 5.18 1.62 2.63
CA SER A 7 4.25 0.64 2.08
C SER A 7 2.84 0.79 2.64
N ALA A 8 1.85 0.75 1.76
CA ALA A 8 0.46 0.48 2.09
C ALA A 8 -0.12 -0.58 1.15
N ASN A 9 -1.16 -1.27 1.58
CA ASN A 9 -1.96 -2.13 0.70
C ASN A 9 -3.41 -1.68 0.73
N LEU A 10 -4.12 -1.86 -0.38
CA LEU A 10 -5.57 -1.82 -0.40
C LEU A 10 -6.11 -3.18 0.05
N ILE A 11 -7.09 -3.15 0.93
CA ILE A 11 -7.81 -4.33 1.40
C ILE A 11 -9.30 -4.10 1.14
N PRO A 12 -10.04 -5.08 0.59
CA PRO A 12 -11.47 -4.96 0.42
C PRO A 12 -12.18 -4.60 1.73
N ARG A 13 -13.05 -3.58 1.69
CA ARG A 13 -13.75 -3.08 2.88
C ARG A 13 -14.64 -4.15 3.50
N SER A 14 -15.28 -4.99 2.68
CA SER A 14 -16.08 -6.14 3.11
C SER A 14 -15.28 -7.07 4.02
N TRP A 15 -14.09 -7.49 3.58
CA TRP A 15 -13.18 -8.34 4.37
C TRP A 15 -12.77 -7.67 5.68
N ALA A 16 -12.44 -6.38 5.63
CA ALA A 16 -12.04 -5.63 6.83
C ALA A 16 -13.17 -5.55 7.85
N ILE A 17 -14.42 -5.34 7.42
CA ILE A 17 -15.59 -5.32 8.31
C ILE A 17 -15.82 -6.68 8.95
N GLU A 18 -15.80 -7.76 8.16
CA GLU A 18 -15.96 -9.14 8.64
C GLU A 18 -14.91 -9.49 9.69
N ASN A 19 -13.67 -9.06 9.47
CA ASN A 19 -12.53 -9.30 10.34
C ASN A 19 -12.31 -8.20 11.40
N LYS A 20 -13.29 -7.29 11.58
CA LYS A 20 -13.27 -6.21 12.59
C LYS A 20 -12.01 -5.35 12.54
N TYR A 21 -11.50 -5.08 11.34
CA TYR A 21 -10.27 -4.34 11.08
C TYR A 21 -9.01 -4.96 11.72
N SER A 22 -9.05 -6.25 12.06
CA SER A 22 -7.88 -6.96 12.54
C SER A 22 -6.92 -7.23 11.39
N SER A 23 -5.64 -6.91 11.58
CA SER A 23 -4.59 -7.30 10.63
C SER A 23 -4.07 -8.71 10.88
N SER A 24 -4.52 -9.42 11.92
CA SER A 24 -3.89 -10.69 12.37
C SER A 24 -3.86 -11.78 11.29
N LEU A 25 -4.89 -11.85 10.46
CA LEU A 25 -5.00 -12.83 9.37
C LEU A 25 -4.20 -12.44 8.12
N LEU A 26 -3.65 -11.22 8.08
CA LEU A 26 -2.77 -10.75 7.01
C LEU A 26 -1.30 -11.05 7.32
N TYR A 27 -0.98 -11.77 8.39
CA TYR A 27 0.38 -12.14 8.75
C TYR A 27 0.55 -13.66 8.76
N THR A 28 1.63 -14.11 8.15
CA THR A 28 2.10 -15.48 8.16
C THR A 28 3.45 -15.54 8.91
N GLU A 29 4.05 -16.72 9.01
CA GLU A 29 5.40 -16.86 9.55
C GLU A 29 6.46 -16.17 8.68
N GLU A 30 6.16 -15.99 7.39
CA GLU A 30 7.09 -15.43 6.40
C GLU A 30 6.96 -13.91 6.22
N GLY A 31 5.91 -13.29 6.75
CA GLY A 31 5.69 -11.86 6.63
C GLY A 31 4.22 -11.46 6.67
N TYR A 32 3.86 -10.47 5.86
CA TYR A 32 2.47 -10.16 5.60
C TYR A 32 2.06 -10.68 4.22
N ASP A 33 0.82 -11.10 4.11
CA ASP A 33 0.21 -11.59 2.89
C ASP A 33 -1.24 -11.09 2.83
N THR A 34 -1.63 -10.53 1.70
CA THR A 34 -2.98 -9.98 1.49
C THR A 34 -3.87 -10.89 0.66
N GLU A 35 -3.38 -12.03 0.17
CA GLU A 35 -4.13 -12.93 -0.71
C GLU A 35 -5.47 -13.35 -0.08
N GLU A 36 -5.46 -13.68 1.21
CA GLU A 36 -6.65 -14.07 1.98
C GLU A 36 -7.74 -12.98 1.96
N ALA A 37 -7.36 -11.71 1.90
CA ALA A 37 -8.29 -10.60 1.80
C ALA A 37 -8.99 -10.52 0.43
N TRP A 38 -8.32 -10.99 -0.63
CA TRP A 38 -8.77 -10.85 -2.00
C TRP A 38 -9.50 -12.09 -2.55
N LYS A 39 -9.27 -13.30 -2.02
CA LYS A 39 -9.87 -14.57 -2.51
C LYS A 39 -11.34 -14.46 -2.92
N GLU A 40 -12.20 -13.99 -2.02
CA GLU A 40 -13.65 -13.86 -2.24
C GLU A 40 -14.10 -12.40 -2.51
N ASN A 41 -13.16 -11.47 -2.62
CA ASN A 41 -13.43 -10.02 -2.70
C ASN A 41 -12.75 -9.36 -3.90
N GLN A 42 -12.78 -10.03 -5.05
CA GLN A 42 -12.18 -9.51 -6.27
C GLN A 42 -12.87 -8.21 -6.74
N PRO A 43 -12.10 -7.18 -7.14
CA PRO A 43 -12.66 -5.95 -7.65
C PRO A 43 -13.19 -6.18 -9.07
N LYS A 44 -14.07 -5.30 -9.53
CA LYS A 44 -14.53 -5.33 -10.91
C LYS A 44 -13.40 -4.92 -11.87
N PRO A 45 -13.38 -5.37 -13.15
CA PRO A 45 -12.29 -5.11 -14.09
C PRO A 45 -11.93 -3.63 -14.29
N GLU A 46 -12.86 -2.70 -14.04
CA GLU A 46 -12.65 -1.26 -14.11
C GLU A 46 -11.61 -0.73 -13.12
N PHE A 47 -11.13 -1.56 -12.18
CA PHE A 47 -10.06 -1.19 -11.25
C PHE A 47 -8.79 -0.73 -11.98
N ILE A 48 -8.50 -1.28 -13.16
CA ILE A 48 -7.35 -0.89 -14.00
C ILE A 48 -7.42 0.60 -14.34
N ASP A 49 -8.59 1.07 -14.77
CA ASP A 49 -8.81 2.48 -15.13
C ASP A 49 -8.77 3.37 -13.90
N ILE A 50 -9.31 2.90 -12.77
CA ILE A 50 -9.28 3.62 -11.49
C ILE A 50 -7.83 3.82 -11.02
N LEU A 51 -6.99 2.79 -11.05
CA LEU A 51 -5.57 2.88 -10.70
C LEU A 51 -4.80 3.77 -11.69
N SER A 52 -5.13 3.69 -12.98
CA SER A 52 -4.52 4.52 -14.03
C SER A 52 -4.80 6.03 -13.86
N ASN A 53 -5.87 6.40 -13.15
CA ASN A 53 -6.13 7.79 -12.79
C ASN A 53 -5.23 8.32 -11.65
N MET A 54 -4.62 7.42 -10.87
CA MET A 54 -3.70 7.79 -9.80
C MET A 54 -2.28 7.95 -10.33
N LEU A 55 -1.75 6.92 -10.99
CA LEU A 55 -0.41 6.88 -11.58
C LEU A 55 -0.49 6.31 -13.01
N PRO A 56 0.41 6.71 -13.93
CA PRO A 56 0.42 6.17 -15.28
C PRO A 56 0.82 4.68 -15.28
N PRO A 57 0.27 3.84 -16.17
CA PRO A 57 0.72 2.46 -16.33
C PRO A 57 2.22 2.38 -16.63
N ALA A 58 2.88 1.37 -16.11
CA ALA A 58 4.30 1.10 -16.28
C ALA A 58 4.52 -0.32 -16.81
N GLU A 59 5.65 -0.55 -17.48
CA GLU A 59 6.02 -1.91 -17.89
C GLU A 59 6.25 -2.80 -16.68
N SER A 60 5.75 -4.03 -16.76
CA SER A 60 5.96 -5.06 -15.76
C SER A 60 6.95 -6.09 -16.27
N TRP A 61 7.76 -6.63 -15.36
CA TRP A 61 8.71 -7.70 -15.62
C TRP A 61 8.06 -9.09 -15.58
N SER A 62 6.81 -9.21 -15.12
CA SER A 62 6.04 -10.45 -15.05
C SER A 62 4.67 -10.30 -15.70
N LYS A 63 4.14 -11.41 -16.23
CA LYS A 63 2.76 -11.48 -16.75
C LYS A 63 1.72 -11.48 -15.64
N ASP A 64 2.12 -11.84 -14.43
CA ASP A 64 1.27 -11.95 -13.25
C ASP A 64 1.39 -10.71 -12.34
N LEU A 65 1.94 -9.61 -12.88
CA LEU A 65 2.11 -8.36 -12.17
C LEU A 65 1.72 -7.20 -13.09
N LEU A 66 0.87 -6.30 -12.59
CA LEU A 66 0.61 -5.01 -13.23
C LEU A 66 1.22 -3.89 -12.41
N CYS A 67 1.85 -2.93 -13.08
CA CYS A 67 2.55 -1.83 -12.44
C CYS A 67 2.03 -0.47 -12.94
N TRP A 68 2.01 0.52 -12.05
CA TRP A 68 1.80 1.92 -12.38
C TRP A 68 2.82 2.78 -11.64
N GLY A 69 3.30 3.86 -12.25
CA GLY A 69 4.27 4.77 -11.65
C GLY A 69 5.73 4.34 -11.86
N ASN A 70 6.56 4.57 -10.85
CA ASN A 70 7.99 4.28 -10.89
C ASN A 70 8.43 3.65 -9.56
N GLU A 71 9.05 2.48 -9.63
CA GLU A 71 9.49 1.72 -8.45
C GLU A 71 10.54 2.42 -7.59
N GLU A 72 11.27 3.38 -8.14
CA GLU A 72 12.21 4.24 -7.42
C GLU A 72 11.50 5.41 -6.70
N GLU A 73 10.24 5.69 -7.05
CA GLU A 73 9.45 6.81 -6.55
C GLU A 73 8.13 6.33 -5.91
N HIS A 74 6.99 6.78 -6.44
CA HIS A 74 5.65 6.27 -6.15
C HIS A 74 5.26 5.22 -7.19
N ASP A 75 4.84 4.06 -6.73
CA ASP A 75 4.26 3.04 -7.61
C ASP A 75 3.09 2.28 -6.96
N ILE A 76 2.32 1.65 -7.83
CA ILE A 76 1.28 0.69 -7.49
C ILE A 76 1.64 -0.62 -8.18
N GLN A 77 1.53 -1.72 -7.44
CA GLN A 77 1.71 -3.07 -7.94
C GLN A 77 0.47 -3.90 -7.64
N VAL A 78 -0.04 -4.57 -8.66
CA VAL A 78 -1.14 -5.52 -8.52
C VAL A 78 -0.63 -6.89 -8.89
N GLY A 79 -0.51 -7.76 -7.88
CA GLY A 79 -0.10 -9.15 -8.05
C GLY A 79 -1.28 -10.02 -8.41
N TYR A 80 -1.01 -11.06 -9.20
CA TYR A 80 -1.98 -12.07 -9.59
C TYR A 80 -1.47 -13.47 -9.25
N GLU A 81 -2.39 -14.29 -8.76
CA GLU A 81 -2.21 -15.73 -8.72
C GLU A 81 -3.44 -16.41 -9.33
N ASN A 82 -3.22 -17.35 -10.27
CA ASN A 82 -4.30 -18.09 -10.94
C ASN A 82 -5.41 -17.20 -11.54
N LYS A 83 -5.04 -16.01 -12.04
CA LYS A 83 -5.93 -14.96 -12.60
C LYS A 83 -6.78 -14.20 -11.57
N LEU A 84 -6.55 -14.41 -10.28
CA LEU A 84 -7.15 -13.65 -9.20
C LEU A 84 -6.11 -12.67 -8.65
N ILE A 85 -6.56 -11.49 -8.23
CA ILE A 85 -5.69 -10.55 -7.53
C ILE A 85 -5.34 -11.14 -6.16
N GLU A 86 -4.05 -11.15 -5.84
CA GLU A 86 -3.54 -11.53 -4.51
C GLU A 86 -3.26 -10.29 -3.64
N GLY A 87 -3.07 -9.12 -4.27
CA GLY A 87 -2.76 -7.90 -3.56
C GLY A 87 -2.72 -6.68 -4.46
N ILE A 88 -3.05 -5.53 -3.88
CA ILE A 88 -2.81 -4.21 -4.47
C ILE A 88 -1.90 -3.45 -3.51
N HIS A 89 -0.61 -3.40 -3.85
CA HIS A 89 0.45 -2.77 -3.06
C HIS A 89 0.73 -1.37 -3.59
N ILE A 90 0.95 -0.42 -2.68
CA ILE A 90 1.32 0.96 -2.98
C ILE A 90 2.60 1.28 -2.24
N ARG A 91 3.60 1.82 -2.95
CA ARG A 91 4.77 2.42 -2.33
C ARG A 91 4.78 3.92 -2.55
N LEU A 92 5.12 4.64 -1.49
CA LEU A 92 5.24 6.10 -1.51
C LEU A 92 6.67 6.50 -1.15
N ASP A 93 7.39 7.16 -2.05
CA ASP A 93 8.64 7.85 -1.73
C ASP A 93 8.41 9.10 -0.86
N LEU A 94 8.93 9.08 0.38
CA LEU A 94 8.79 10.18 1.32
C LEU A 94 9.73 11.37 1.03
N ASN A 95 10.69 11.23 0.12
CA ASN A 95 11.50 12.34 -0.38
C ASN A 95 10.74 13.22 -1.38
N GLN A 96 9.59 12.75 -1.89
CA GLN A 96 8.76 13.48 -2.84
C GLN A 96 7.58 14.20 -2.19
N LYS A 97 6.90 15.04 -2.98
CA LYS A 97 5.73 15.79 -2.53
C LYS A 97 4.50 14.89 -2.42
N LEU A 98 4.16 14.52 -1.19
CA LEU A 98 3.06 13.57 -0.93
C LEU A 98 1.63 14.14 -1.02
N SER A 99 1.44 15.47 -1.01
CA SER A 99 0.09 16.02 -0.85
C SER A 99 -0.86 15.65 -2.00
N GLY A 100 -0.37 15.58 -3.23
CA GLY A 100 -1.18 15.17 -4.38
C GLY A 100 -1.47 13.67 -4.39
N ILE A 101 -0.47 12.85 -4.10
CA ILE A 101 -0.61 11.38 -4.16
C ILE A 101 -1.49 10.85 -3.02
N ILE A 102 -1.45 11.47 -1.83
CA ILE A 102 -2.35 11.15 -0.71
C ILE A 102 -3.81 11.33 -1.13
N VAL A 103 -4.17 12.47 -1.73
CA VAL A 103 -5.55 12.74 -2.14
C VAL A 103 -6.01 11.73 -3.21
N LYS A 104 -5.16 11.44 -4.19
CA LYS A 104 -5.44 10.43 -5.22
C LYS A 104 -5.61 9.03 -4.64
N LEU A 105 -4.75 8.62 -3.72
CA LEU A 105 -4.81 7.31 -3.06
C LEU A 105 -6.12 7.15 -2.28
N ILE A 106 -6.50 8.14 -1.48
CA ILE A 106 -7.76 8.07 -0.73
C ILE A 106 -8.96 8.03 -1.66
N LYS A 107 -8.92 8.75 -2.79
CA LYS A 107 -9.97 8.70 -3.81
C LYS A 107 -10.07 7.29 -4.42
N VAL A 108 -8.95 6.73 -4.88
CA VAL A 108 -8.88 5.37 -5.46
C VAL A 108 -9.37 4.32 -4.47
N ALA A 109 -8.90 4.35 -3.22
CA ALA A 109 -9.32 3.39 -2.21
C ALA A 109 -10.84 3.43 -1.99
N LYS A 110 -11.46 4.61 -2.00
CA LYS A 110 -12.91 4.75 -1.90
C LYS A 110 -13.65 4.27 -3.14
N GLU A 111 -13.13 4.54 -4.33
CA GLU A 111 -13.73 4.08 -5.61
C GLU A 111 -13.67 2.56 -5.75
N LEU A 112 -12.65 1.91 -5.19
CA LEU A 112 -12.50 0.45 -5.14
C LEU A 112 -13.18 -0.22 -3.94
N ASP A 113 -13.91 0.54 -3.11
CA ASP A 113 -14.47 0.08 -1.84
C ASP A 113 -13.44 -0.67 -0.96
N CYS A 114 -12.27 -0.05 -0.79
CA CYS A 114 -11.13 -0.57 -0.06
C CYS A 114 -10.78 0.30 1.15
N VAL A 115 -10.15 -0.34 2.13
CA VAL A 115 -9.52 0.26 3.30
C VAL A 115 -8.00 0.18 3.17
N LEU A 116 -7.27 0.83 4.07
CA LEU A 116 -5.80 0.86 4.04
C LEU A 116 -5.23 -0.13 5.06
N PHE A 117 -4.29 -0.95 4.62
CA PHE A 117 -3.44 -1.75 5.49
C PHE A 117 -2.02 -1.20 5.48
N PHE A 118 -1.46 -0.97 6.66
CA PHE A 118 -0.07 -0.53 6.85
C PHE A 118 0.74 -1.65 7.49
N PRO A 119 1.49 -2.45 6.71
CA PRO A 119 2.17 -3.64 7.23
C PRO A 119 3.22 -3.33 8.30
N GLU A 120 3.89 -2.19 8.20
CA GLU A 120 4.87 -1.77 9.20
C GLU A 120 4.22 -1.53 10.57
N LEU A 121 3.00 -0.98 10.57
CA LEU A 121 2.28 -0.60 11.79
C LEU A 121 1.34 -1.70 12.28
N ARG A 122 1.14 -2.76 11.50
CA ARG A 122 0.17 -3.84 11.78
C ARG A 122 -1.24 -3.30 12.02
N THR A 123 -1.67 -2.37 11.18
CA THR A 123 -2.98 -1.70 11.32
C THR A 123 -3.75 -1.70 10.01
N VAL A 124 -5.03 -2.04 10.08
CA VAL A 124 -6.01 -1.84 9.01
C VAL A 124 -6.92 -0.69 9.45
N THR A 125 -7.09 0.33 8.61
CA THR A 125 -7.89 1.52 8.93
C THR A 125 -8.69 2.01 7.73
N GLU A 126 -9.76 2.74 8.01
CA GLU A 126 -10.56 3.40 6.98
C GLU A 126 -9.72 4.29 6.06
N ALA A 127 -10.04 4.31 4.77
CA ALA A 127 -9.38 5.14 3.78
C ALA A 127 -9.67 6.64 4.02
N SER A 128 -8.82 7.28 4.81
CA SER A 128 -8.86 8.72 5.08
C SER A 128 -7.47 9.34 5.01
N GLU A 129 -7.41 10.62 4.64
CA GLU A 129 -6.14 11.35 4.65
C GLU A 129 -5.53 11.43 6.05
N PHE A 130 -6.38 11.50 7.09
CA PHE A 130 -5.94 11.58 8.48
C PHE A 130 -5.17 10.31 8.87
N GLU A 131 -5.75 9.13 8.63
CA GLU A 131 -5.12 7.86 8.97
C GLU A 131 -3.83 7.64 8.17
N LEU A 132 -3.85 7.95 6.86
CA LEU A 132 -2.65 7.83 6.02
C LEU A 132 -1.53 8.77 6.46
N LYS A 133 -1.84 10.04 6.77
CA LYS A 133 -0.85 11.00 7.28
C LYS A 133 -0.28 10.57 8.64
N ASN A 134 -1.14 10.06 9.53
CA ASN A 134 -0.74 9.53 10.83
C ASN A 134 0.18 8.31 10.68
N ALA A 135 -0.12 7.41 9.75
CA ALA A 135 0.70 6.24 9.47
C ALA A 135 2.06 6.63 8.88
N LEU A 136 2.07 7.53 7.89
CA LEU A 136 3.29 8.09 7.31
C LEU A 136 4.20 8.70 8.40
N GLN A 137 3.65 9.52 9.30
CA GLN A 137 4.42 10.15 10.39
C GLN A 137 5.04 9.15 11.37
N LYS A 138 4.40 7.99 11.57
CA LYS A 138 4.88 6.94 12.48
C LYS A 138 5.87 5.98 11.82
N SER A 139 5.90 5.94 10.49
CA SER A 139 6.76 5.04 9.71
C SER A 139 8.24 5.26 9.95
N ARG A 140 9.02 4.20 9.76
CA ARG A 140 10.48 4.21 9.77
C ARG A 140 11.01 5.10 8.65
N ALA A 141 10.39 5.06 7.47
CA ALA A 141 10.78 5.90 6.34
C ALA A 141 10.71 7.39 6.70
N ALA A 142 9.67 7.84 7.42
CA ALA A 142 9.58 9.24 7.86
C ALA A 142 10.67 9.63 8.86
N LYS A 143 11.07 8.71 9.75
CA LYS A 143 12.20 8.97 10.68
C LYS A 143 13.49 9.18 9.91
N ILE A 144 13.74 8.37 8.88
CA ILE A 144 14.94 8.43 8.05
C ILE A 144 14.98 9.71 7.23
N VAL A 145 13.90 10.05 6.52
CA VAL A 145 13.84 11.26 5.69
C VAL A 145 13.95 12.53 6.54
N LYS A 146 13.41 12.52 7.76
CA LYS A 146 13.47 13.68 8.66
C LYS A 146 14.86 13.91 9.26
N ASP A 147 15.57 12.85 9.62
CA ASP A 147 16.90 12.93 10.23
C ASP A 147 17.74 11.68 9.91
N PRO A 148 18.41 11.67 8.73
CA PRO A 148 19.18 10.51 8.28
C PRO A 148 20.37 10.17 9.21
N HIS A 149 21.00 11.17 9.82
CA HIS A 149 22.17 11.00 10.69
C HIS A 149 21.80 10.29 11.98
N ARG A 150 20.73 10.74 12.65
CA ARG A 150 20.24 10.12 13.88
C ARG A 150 19.85 8.65 13.68
N PHE A 151 19.28 8.31 12.53
CA PHE A 151 18.95 6.92 12.23
C PHE A 151 20.19 6.02 12.12
N ILE A 152 21.28 6.51 11.52
CA ILE A 152 22.55 5.76 11.43
C ILE A 152 23.14 5.55 12.83
N ASP A 153 23.10 6.56 13.69
CA ASP A 153 23.59 6.47 15.06
C ASP A 153 22.79 5.47 15.92
N GLU A 154 21.48 5.34 15.69
CA GLU A 154 20.62 4.35 16.36
C GLU A 154 20.89 2.91 15.91
N LEU A 155 21.42 2.69 14.69
CA LEU A 155 21.79 1.36 14.18
C LEU A 155 23.16 0.87 14.67
N GLN A 156 24.00 1.76 15.20
CA GLN A 156 25.34 1.46 15.72
C GLN A 156 25.36 1.13 17.21
N LYS A 157 24.20 1.12 17.88
CA LYS A 157 24.02 0.76 19.30
C LYS A 157 23.46 -0.64 19.45
#